data_AF-A0A6A5AB12-F1
#
_entry.id   AF-A0A6A5AB12-F1
#
_cell.length_a   1.000
_cell.length_b   1.000
_cell.length_c   1.000
_cell.angle_alpha   90.00
_cell.angle_beta   90.00
_cell.angle_gamma   90.00
#
_symmetry.space_group_name_H-M   'P 1'
#
loop_
_entity.id
_entity.type
_entity.pdbx_description
1 polymer ?
#
loop_
_entity_poly.entity_id
_entity_poly.type
_entity_poly.pdbx_seq_one_letter_code
_entity_poly.pdbx_strand_id
1 'polypeptide(L)'
;MPTIHVVLTIACVAMAHVAASTIHADNTNTLLAACPHAYVSSAAVHSQVCLRNVITNNTIVVVQGEPKILSLSDQGIQSIEAFPTQPHILDLSSNALRSINVSSTTGVSVMSLNLRNNSITTAGLVTLPPSIISLDLSDNDIDSMGTTSFNWASLTKLTTLYGKMASNVSGNGMHSIHLPSLPPSLTTLYT
;
A
#
# COMPACT_ATOMS: atom_id res chain seq x y z
N MET A 1 -58.84 -0.13 -30.33
CA MET A 1 -57.91 -0.14 -29.19
C MET A 1 -56.52 -0.42 -29.73
N PRO A 2 -55.58 0.55 -29.72
CA PRO A 2 -54.22 0.30 -30.16
C PRO A 2 -53.30 0.03 -28.95
N THR A 3 -52.53 -1.04 -29.08
CA THR A 3 -51.46 -1.50 -28.19
C THR A 3 -50.25 -0.58 -28.28
N ILE A 4 -49.77 -0.07 -27.15
CA ILE A 4 -48.52 0.71 -27.07
C ILE A 4 -47.35 -0.26 -26.97
N HIS A 5 -46.50 -0.31 -28.00
CA HIS A 5 -45.17 -0.90 -27.91
C HIS A 5 -44.20 0.16 -27.38
N VAL A 6 -43.74 -0.01 -26.13
CA VAL A 6 -42.64 0.79 -25.59
C VAL A 6 -41.34 0.20 -26.14
N VAL A 7 -40.78 0.84 -27.17
CA VAL A 7 -39.40 0.60 -27.61
C VAL A 7 -38.50 1.49 -26.77
N LEU A 8 -37.77 0.90 -25.82
CA LEU A 8 -36.77 1.59 -25.02
C LEU A 8 -35.51 1.80 -25.88
N THR A 9 -35.43 2.94 -26.58
CA THR A 9 -34.19 3.39 -27.20
C THR A 9 -33.22 3.84 -26.11
N ILE A 10 -32.15 3.09 -25.89
CA ILE A 10 -30.99 3.51 -25.11
C ILE A 10 -30.30 4.60 -25.92
N ALA A 11 -30.60 5.86 -25.62
CA ALA A 11 -29.85 6.98 -26.13
C ALA A 11 -28.48 6.98 -25.44
N CYS A 12 -27.46 6.76 -26.27
CA CYS A 12 -26.05 6.88 -25.92
C CYS A 12 -25.78 8.33 -25.46
N VAL A 13 -25.72 8.55 -24.15
CA VAL A 13 -25.11 9.77 -23.62
C VAL A 13 -23.61 9.53 -23.65
N ALA A 14 -22.95 10.16 -24.61
CA ALA A 14 -21.51 10.31 -24.61
C ALA A 14 -21.10 10.93 -23.27
N MET A 15 -20.62 10.10 -22.34
CA MET A 15 -19.86 10.60 -21.21
C MET A 15 -18.57 11.15 -21.78
N ALA A 16 -18.55 12.47 -21.96
CA ALA A 16 -17.30 13.20 -21.88
C ALA A 16 -16.61 12.72 -20.60
N HIS A 17 -15.52 11.97 -20.77
CA HIS A 17 -14.59 11.72 -19.69
C HIS A 17 -14.10 13.11 -19.27
N VAL A 18 -14.76 13.68 -18.28
CA VAL A 18 -14.11 14.64 -17.41
C VAL A 18 -13.00 13.82 -16.80
N ALA A 19 -11.78 14.02 -17.29
CA ALA A 19 -10.59 13.60 -16.57
C ALA A 19 -10.78 14.16 -15.15
N ALA A 20 -11.00 13.29 -14.19
CA ALA A 20 -10.91 13.64 -12.79
C ALA A 20 -9.42 13.86 -12.48
N SER A 21 -8.82 14.88 -13.11
CA SER A 21 -7.69 15.58 -12.56
C SER A 21 -8.23 16.56 -11.52
N THR A 22 -8.93 16.05 -10.50
CA THR A 22 -8.98 16.73 -9.22
C THR A 22 -7.60 16.54 -8.64
N ILE A 23 -6.83 17.62 -8.74
CA ILE A 23 -5.55 17.85 -8.11
C ILE A 23 -5.63 17.33 -6.66
N HIS A 24 -5.03 16.17 -6.35
CA HIS A 24 -4.75 15.69 -4.99
C HIS A 24 -3.62 16.54 -4.35
N ALA A 25 -3.67 17.86 -4.53
CA ALA A 25 -2.86 18.78 -3.77
C ALA A 25 -3.53 18.90 -2.40
N ASP A 26 -2.74 18.67 -1.34
CA ASP A 26 -2.90 19.13 0.04
C ASP A 26 -3.00 18.04 1.11
N ASN A 27 -3.31 16.79 0.75
CA ASN A 27 -3.30 15.67 1.71
C ASN A 27 -2.01 14.84 1.59
N THR A 28 -0.87 15.48 1.81
CA THR A 28 0.43 14.79 1.90
C THR A 28 0.64 14.31 3.32
N ASN A 29 0.63 13.01 3.57
CA ASN A 29 0.70 12.45 4.93
C ASN A 29 1.95 11.60 5.17
N THR A 30 2.45 11.63 6.40
CA THR A 30 3.43 10.69 6.94
C THR A 30 2.74 9.78 7.95
N LEU A 31 2.91 8.46 7.78
CA LEU A 31 2.44 7.49 8.77
C LEU A 31 3.42 7.44 9.96
N LEU A 32 2.87 7.63 11.16
CA LEU A 32 3.55 7.49 12.45
C LEU A 32 3.01 6.28 13.19
N ALA A 33 3.92 5.41 13.68
CA ALA A 33 3.54 4.28 14.53
C ALA A 33 3.13 4.69 15.95
N ALA A 34 3.54 5.90 16.39
CA ALA A 34 3.18 6.48 17.67
C ALA A 34 2.75 7.94 17.49
N CYS A 35 1.72 8.33 18.22
CA CYS A 35 1.14 9.67 18.15
C CYS A 35 1.89 10.63 19.10
N PRO A 36 2.46 11.76 18.63
CA PRO A 36 3.25 12.68 19.45
C PRO A 36 2.49 13.31 20.63
N HIS A 37 1.15 13.36 20.56
CA HIS A 37 0.29 13.99 21.58
C HIS A 37 -1.01 13.18 21.80
N ALA A 38 -0.96 11.85 21.81
CA ALA A 38 -2.14 11.07 22.15
C ALA A 38 -2.59 11.43 23.58
N TYR A 39 -3.70 12.17 23.67
CA TYR A 39 -4.45 12.30 24.91
C TYR A 39 -4.74 10.87 25.38
N VAL A 40 -4.18 10.51 26.53
CA VAL A 40 -4.47 9.30 27.28
C VAL A 40 -5.95 9.31 27.68
N SER A 41 -6.82 9.00 26.74
CA SER A 41 -8.09 8.36 27.07
C SER A 41 -7.80 6.86 27.09
N SER A 42 -8.30 6.20 28.11
CA SER A 42 -8.00 4.84 28.56
C SER A 42 -8.36 3.71 27.59
N ALA A 43 -8.25 3.91 26.27
CA ALA A 43 -8.53 2.91 25.25
C ALA A 43 -7.26 2.14 24.87
N ALA A 44 -6.68 1.42 25.84
CA ALA A 44 -5.58 0.47 25.66
C ALA A 44 -5.99 -0.81 24.89
N VAL A 45 -6.89 -0.70 23.91
CA VAL A 45 -7.53 -1.86 23.25
C VAL A 45 -7.52 -1.76 21.71
N HIS A 46 -7.15 -0.62 21.13
CA HIS A 46 -7.22 -0.40 19.68
C HIS A 46 -5.85 -0.06 19.10
N SER A 47 -5.56 -0.60 17.90
CA SER A 47 -4.37 -0.24 17.12
C SER A 47 -4.44 1.24 16.74
N GLN A 48 -3.78 2.09 17.53
CA GLN A 48 -3.72 3.52 17.31
C GLN A 48 -2.48 3.86 16.49
N VAL A 49 -2.68 4.52 15.36
CA VAL A 49 -1.59 5.14 14.57
C VAL A 49 -1.93 6.61 14.32
N CYS A 50 -0.98 7.34 13.77
CA CYS A 50 -1.17 8.73 13.43
C CYS A 50 -0.77 9.05 12.00
N LEU A 51 -1.55 9.90 11.34
CA LEU A 51 -1.17 10.52 10.08
C LEU A 51 -0.80 11.97 10.34
N ARG A 52 0.44 12.33 10.04
CA ARG A 52 0.92 13.71 10.13
C ARG A 52 0.90 14.33 8.74
N ASN A 53 0.12 15.39 8.57
CA ASN A 53 0.12 16.15 7.34
C ASN A 53 1.44 16.92 7.22
N VAL A 54 2.16 16.74 6.10
CA VAL A 54 3.51 17.29 5.90
C VAL A 54 3.49 18.81 5.78
N ILE A 55 2.41 19.40 5.27
CA ILE A 55 2.30 20.85 5.03
C ILE A 55 1.92 21.58 6.32
N THR A 56 0.88 21.09 6.99
CA THR A 56 0.30 21.76 8.16
C THR A 56 0.89 21.30 9.49
N ASN A 57 1.65 20.20 9.49
CA ASN A 57 2.15 19.50 10.68
C ASN A 57 1.04 19.00 11.63
N ASN A 58 -0.23 19.06 11.21
CA ASN A 58 -1.35 18.54 11.97
C ASN A 58 -1.30 17.02 11.99
N THR A 59 -1.61 16.44 13.14
CA THR A 59 -1.63 15.00 13.33
C THR A 59 -3.05 14.52 13.59
N ILE A 60 -3.51 13.57 12.78
CA ILE A 60 -4.81 12.92 12.94
C ILE A 60 -4.56 11.53 13.53
N VAL A 61 -5.25 11.23 14.62
CA VAL A 61 -5.27 9.91 15.23
C VAL A 61 -6.19 9.01 14.41
N VAL A 62 -5.66 7.90 13.92
CA VAL A 62 -6.46 6.84 13.30
C VAL A 62 -6.66 5.74 14.33
N VAL A 63 -7.91 5.51 14.70
CA VAL A 63 -8.32 4.42 15.57
C VAL A 63 -9.14 3.45 14.74
N GLN A 64 -8.78 2.17 14.73
CA GLN A 64 -9.59 1.12 14.12
C GLN A 64 -10.09 0.14 15.18
N GLY A 65 -11.33 -0.32 15.00
CA GLY A 65 -12.02 -1.22 15.93
C GLY A 65 -11.42 -2.63 15.95
N GLU A 66 -10.80 -3.07 14.85
CA GLU A 66 -10.16 -4.38 14.75
C GLU A 66 -8.65 -4.26 14.97
N PRO A 67 -8.08 -4.82 16.05
CA PRO A 67 -6.65 -4.66 16.33
C PRO A 67 -5.75 -5.32 15.27
N LYS A 68 -6.29 -6.27 14.50
CA LYS A 68 -5.54 -7.07 13.52
C LYS A 68 -5.44 -6.46 12.13
N ILE A 69 -6.35 -5.57 11.76
CA ILE A 69 -6.43 -4.99 10.41
C ILE A 69 -6.39 -3.48 10.54
N LEU A 70 -5.45 -2.86 9.83
CA LEU A 70 -5.36 -1.41 9.70
C LEU A 70 -5.40 -1.07 8.22
N SER A 71 -6.51 -0.51 7.75
CA SER A 71 -6.61 0.04 6.39
C SER A 71 -6.39 1.54 6.39
N LEU A 72 -5.39 1.97 5.64
CA LEU A 72 -4.95 3.33 5.39
C LEU A 72 -4.83 3.57 3.88
N SER A 73 -5.70 2.95 3.10
CA SER A 73 -5.75 3.15 1.65
C SER A 73 -6.29 4.54 1.32
N ASP A 74 -5.80 5.11 0.21
CA ASP A 74 -6.24 6.42 -0.29
C ASP A 74 -6.14 7.56 0.75
N GLN A 75 -5.05 7.54 1.53
CA GLN A 75 -4.80 8.54 2.58
C GLN A 75 -3.71 9.55 2.18
N GLY A 76 -3.27 9.56 0.92
CA GLY A 76 -2.21 10.45 0.44
C GLY A 76 -0.88 10.30 1.17
N ILE A 77 -0.59 9.09 1.68
CA ILE A 77 0.63 8.79 2.43
C ILE A 77 1.81 8.77 1.46
N GLN A 78 2.85 9.54 1.77
CA GLN A 78 4.07 9.63 0.96
C GLN A 78 5.29 9.03 1.64
N SER A 79 5.23 8.91 2.97
CA SER A 79 6.33 8.39 3.79
C SER A 79 5.80 7.64 5.00
N ILE A 80 6.60 6.69 5.47
CA ILE A 80 6.36 5.92 6.70
C ILE A 80 7.56 6.19 7.61
N GLU A 81 7.31 6.71 8.80
CA GLU A 81 8.36 6.92 9.80
C GLU A 81 8.67 5.60 10.54
N ALA A 82 7.61 4.85 10.88
CA ALA A 82 7.72 3.54 11.50
C ALA A 82 6.46 2.70 11.21
N PHE A 83 6.62 1.37 11.22
CA PHE A 83 5.49 0.45 11.15
C PHE A 83 4.81 0.30 12.51
N PRO A 84 3.47 0.18 12.56
CA PRO A 84 2.77 -0.18 13.78
C PRO A 84 3.11 -1.61 14.22
N THR A 85 3.09 -1.86 15.53
CA THR A 85 3.51 -3.14 16.11
C THR A 85 2.40 -4.19 16.19
N GLN A 86 1.12 -3.82 16.03
CA GLN A 86 -0.02 -4.70 16.32
C GLN A 86 -0.99 -5.05 15.16
N PRO A 87 -1.15 -4.32 14.04
CA PRO A 87 -1.91 -4.90 12.96
C PRO A 87 -1.09 -5.99 12.28
N HIS A 88 -1.70 -7.17 12.14
CA HIS A 88 -1.14 -8.27 11.37
C HIS A 88 -1.36 -8.04 9.87
N ILE A 89 -2.36 -7.24 9.52
CA ILE A 89 -2.70 -6.83 8.15
C ILE A 89 -2.65 -5.31 8.08
N LEU A 90 -1.75 -4.79 7.26
CA LEU A 90 -1.61 -3.36 7.00
C LEU A 90 -1.88 -3.10 5.51
N ASP A 91 -2.92 -2.34 5.24
CA ASP A 91 -3.28 -1.91 3.89
C ASP A 91 -2.90 -0.45 3.69
N LEU A 92 -1.92 -0.22 2.82
CA LEU A 92 -1.37 1.08 2.41
C LEU A 92 -1.56 1.29 0.91
N SER A 93 -2.50 0.58 0.29
CA SER A 93 -2.73 0.67 -1.15
C SER A 93 -3.28 2.03 -1.59
N SER A 94 -3.08 2.38 -2.87
CA SER A 94 -3.57 3.65 -3.44
C SER A 94 -3.08 4.87 -2.67
N ASN A 95 -1.78 4.89 -2.34
CA ASN A 95 -1.12 6.04 -1.73
C ASN A 95 -0.05 6.58 -2.69
N ALA A 96 0.84 7.44 -2.21
CA ALA A 96 1.91 8.05 -3.00
C ALA A 96 3.30 7.68 -2.44
N LEU A 97 3.44 6.47 -1.88
CA LEU A 97 4.71 5.97 -1.35
C LEU A 97 5.70 5.78 -2.49
N ARG A 98 6.91 6.34 -2.34
CA ARG A 98 8.03 6.13 -3.27
C ARG A 98 9.09 5.19 -2.72
N SER A 99 9.14 5.07 -1.40
CA SER A 99 10.09 4.24 -0.68
C SER A 99 9.55 3.83 0.68
N ILE A 100 9.96 2.66 1.14
CA ILE A 100 9.80 2.16 2.51
C ILE A 100 11.17 2.17 3.16
N ASN A 101 11.51 3.29 3.81
CA ASN A 101 12.76 3.48 4.52
C ASN A 101 12.46 3.82 5.98
N VAL A 102 12.19 2.78 6.75
CA VAL A 102 12.01 2.89 8.20
C VAL A 102 13.32 2.57 8.91
N SER A 103 13.57 3.24 10.03
CA SER A 103 14.82 3.12 10.81
C SER A 103 14.99 1.76 11.49
N SER A 104 13.88 1.05 11.76
CA SER A 104 13.89 -0.30 12.31
C SER A 104 12.56 -1.01 12.04
N THR A 105 12.63 -2.33 11.88
CA THR A 105 11.47 -3.23 11.84
C THR A 105 11.47 -4.23 13.00
N THR A 106 12.34 -4.03 14.00
CA THR A 106 12.40 -4.90 15.19
C THR A 106 11.09 -4.83 15.95
N GLY A 107 10.49 -5.99 16.25
CA GLY A 107 9.22 -6.07 16.98
C GLY A 107 7.97 -5.74 16.16
N VAL A 108 8.10 -5.46 14.87
CA VAL A 108 6.95 -5.30 13.96
C VAL A 108 6.35 -6.68 13.67
N SER A 109 5.03 -6.81 13.83
CA SER A 109 4.30 -8.06 13.65
C SER A 109 3.43 -8.10 12.38
N VAL A 110 3.59 -7.13 11.47
CA VAL A 110 2.87 -7.09 10.20
C VAL A 110 3.18 -8.36 9.38
N MET A 111 2.14 -9.12 9.05
CA MET A 111 2.22 -10.39 8.30
C MET A 111 1.72 -10.23 6.87
N SER A 112 0.70 -9.40 6.66
CA SER A 112 0.20 -9.04 5.34
C SER A 112 0.37 -7.55 5.13
N LEU A 113 1.09 -7.18 4.08
CA LEU A 113 1.35 -5.80 3.72
C LEU A 113 0.90 -5.56 2.28
N ASN A 114 -0.11 -4.70 2.11
CA ASN A 114 -0.58 -4.28 0.81
C ASN A 114 -0.02 -2.90 0.48
N LEU A 115 0.85 -2.83 -0.53
CA LEU A 115 1.45 -1.61 -1.07
C LEU A 115 1.02 -1.34 -2.51
N ARG A 116 -0.03 -2.01 -2.98
CA ARG A 116 -0.53 -1.88 -4.34
C ARG A 116 -0.82 -0.42 -4.73
N ASN A 117 -0.61 -0.06 -5.99
CA ASN A 117 -0.99 1.26 -6.52
C ASN A 117 -0.31 2.40 -5.73
N ASN A 118 1.01 2.34 -5.67
CA ASN A 118 1.88 3.39 -5.15
C ASN A 118 2.91 3.73 -6.24
N SER A 119 4.00 4.43 -5.90
CA SER A 119 5.09 4.77 -6.85
C SER A 119 6.42 4.23 -6.35
N ILE A 120 6.40 3.04 -5.74
CA ILE A 120 7.59 2.42 -5.15
C ILE A 120 8.46 1.88 -6.27
N THR A 121 9.72 2.31 -6.28
CA THR A 121 10.75 1.71 -7.15
C THR A 121 11.47 0.60 -6.42
N THR A 122 12.23 -0.20 -7.16
CA THR A 122 13.03 -1.27 -6.58
C THR A 122 14.01 -0.77 -5.50
N ALA A 123 14.67 0.37 -5.73
CA ALA A 123 15.55 1.02 -4.75
C ALA A 123 14.79 1.60 -3.55
N GLY A 124 13.48 1.80 -3.68
CA GLY A 124 12.59 2.25 -2.61
C GLY A 124 12.29 1.17 -1.58
N LEU A 125 12.52 -0.12 -1.87
CA LEU A 125 12.30 -1.22 -0.93
C LEU A 125 13.48 -1.38 0.03
N VAL A 126 13.81 -0.36 0.83
CA VAL A 126 15.01 -0.40 1.68
C VAL A 126 14.81 -1.31 2.89
N THR A 127 13.68 -1.16 3.59
CA THR A 127 13.43 -1.86 4.86
C THR A 127 12.00 -2.38 4.92
N LEU A 128 11.82 -3.69 4.83
CA LEU A 128 10.54 -4.37 5.03
C LEU A 128 10.61 -5.31 6.26
N PRO A 129 9.54 -5.42 7.06
CA PRO A 129 9.52 -6.34 8.19
C PRO A 129 9.74 -7.81 7.77
N PRO A 130 10.68 -8.54 8.40
CA PRO A 130 10.93 -9.95 8.09
C PRO A 130 9.78 -10.88 8.52
N SER A 131 8.79 -10.34 9.25
CA SER A 131 7.56 -11.02 9.63
C SER A 131 6.57 -11.20 8.49
N ILE A 132 6.74 -10.48 7.37
CA ILE A 132 5.80 -10.51 6.24
C ILE A 132 5.73 -11.91 5.64
N ILE A 133 4.49 -12.37 5.44
CA ILE A 133 4.11 -13.62 4.79
C ILE A 133 3.48 -13.34 3.41
N SER A 134 2.69 -12.26 3.32
CA SER A 134 2.03 -11.82 2.08
C SER A 134 2.40 -10.38 1.77
N LEU A 135 2.91 -10.13 0.57
CA LEU A 135 3.30 -8.81 0.11
C LEU A 135 2.67 -8.52 -1.26
N ASP A 136 1.90 -7.45 -1.35
CA ASP A 136 1.39 -6.95 -2.62
C ASP A 136 2.14 -5.68 -3.03
N LEU A 137 2.90 -5.76 -4.12
CA LEU A 137 3.63 -4.67 -4.75
C LEU A 137 3.09 -4.35 -6.14
N SER A 138 1.93 -4.90 -6.54
CA SER A 138 1.35 -4.65 -7.86
C SER A 138 1.09 -3.17 -8.11
N ASP A 139 1.09 -2.77 -9.39
CA ASP A 139 0.82 -1.38 -9.79
C ASP A 139 1.75 -0.36 -9.07
N ASN A 140 3.05 -0.65 -9.01
CA ASN A 140 4.11 0.28 -8.56
C ASN A 140 5.09 0.56 -9.72
N ASP A 141 6.26 1.14 -9.44
CA ASP A 141 7.32 1.45 -10.41
C ASP A 141 8.53 0.50 -10.26
N ILE A 142 8.28 -0.76 -9.94
CA ILE A 142 9.34 -1.76 -9.74
C ILE A 142 9.78 -2.34 -11.09
N ASP A 143 11.02 -2.12 -11.46
CA ASP A 143 11.60 -2.50 -12.75
C ASP A 143 12.27 -3.89 -12.75
N SER A 144 12.67 -4.37 -11.57
CA SER A 144 13.46 -5.60 -11.42
C SER A 144 13.28 -6.23 -10.04
N MET A 145 13.23 -7.56 -10.00
CA MET A 145 13.30 -8.34 -8.75
C MET A 145 14.59 -9.14 -8.73
N GLY A 146 15.69 -8.49 -8.31
CA GLY A 146 17.03 -9.08 -8.22
C GLY A 146 17.73 -8.78 -6.87
N THR A 147 18.78 -9.54 -6.54
CA THR A 147 19.52 -9.43 -5.25
C THR A 147 20.30 -8.14 -5.09
N THR A 148 20.71 -7.50 -6.18
CA THR A 148 21.41 -6.20 -6.16
C THR A 148 20.51 -5.03 -5.78
N SER A 149 19.21 -5.27 -5.85
CA SER A 149 18.16 -4.27 -5.88
C SER A 149 17.40 -4.23 -4.53
N PHE A 150 17.12 -5.40 -3.97
CA PHE A 150 16.60 -5.55 -2.61
C PHE A 150 17.06 -6.91 -2.05
N ASN A 151 17.36 -6.97 -0.75
CA ASN A 151 17.67 -8.24 -0.09
C ASN A 151 16.38 -9.03 0.22
N TRP A 152 15.80 -9.61 -0.83
CA TRP A 152 14.64 -10.49 -0.76
C TRP A 152 14.80 -11.66 0.22
N ALA A 153 16.03 -12.16 0.41
CA ALA A 153 16.31 -13.23 1.37
C ALA A 153 16.10 -12.81 2.83
N SER A 154 16.03 -11.50 3.13
CA SER A 154 15.66 -11.01 4.46
C SER A 154 14.19 -11.31 4.83
N LEU A 155 13.32 -11.48 3.83
CA LEU A 155 11.92 -11.83 4.00
C LEU A 155 11.73 -13.34 4.15
N THR A 156 12.35 -13.90 5.18
CA THR A 156 12.43 -15.36 5.42
C THR A 156 11.08 -16.06 5.56
N LYS A 157 9.99 -15.33 5.85
CA LYS A 157 8.64 -15.88 5.99
C LYS A 157 7.72 -15.62 4.79
N LEU A 158 8.18 -14.90 3.78
CA LEU A 158 7.35 -14.51 2.64
C LEU A 158 6.97 -15.74 1.81
N THR A 159 5.69 -16.07 1.75
CA THR A 159 5.17 -17.19 0.95
C THR A 159 4.42 -16.71 -0.29
N THR A 160 3.85 -15.51 -0.24
CA THR A 160 3.02 -14.95 -1.31
C THR A 160 3.51 -13.57 -1.71
N LEU A 161 3.81 -13.39 -3.00
CA LEU A 161 4.23 -12.11 -3.57
C LEU A 161 3.36 -11.78 -4.80
N TYR A 162 2.76 -10.60 -4.81
CA TYR A 162 2.07 -10.04 -5.97
C TYR A 162 2.95 -8.94 -6.58
N GLY A 163 3.41 -9.15 -7.81
CA GLY A 163 4.36 -8.28 -8.51
C GLY A 163 3.87 -7.72 -9.84
N LYS A 164 2.65 -8.08 -10.29
CA LYS A 164 2.01 -7.74 -11.57
C LYS A 164 2.89 -6.97 -12.58
N MET A 165 3.35 -7.68 -13.59
CA MET A 165 4.09 -7.21 -14.77
C MET A 165 3.15 -6.40 -15.68
N ALA A 166 3.45 -5.12 -15.91
CA ALA A 166 2.75 -4.36 -16.94
C ALA A 166 3.16 -4.87 -18.33
N SER A 167 2.30 -5.67 -18.94
CA SER A 167 2.05 -5.52 -20.38
C SER A 167 1.03 -4.39 -20.57
N ASN A 168 1.54 -3.17 -20.54
CA ASN A 168 0.89 -1.94 -20.97
C ASN A 168 -0.24 -1.38 -20.06
N VAL A 169 -0.09 -0.09 -19.74
CA VAL A 169 -1.04 0.90 -19.18
C VAL A 169 -1.25 1.01 -17.65
N SER A 170 -1.03 -0.01 -16.81
CA SER A 170 -0.94 0.22 -15.33
C SER A 170 -0.48 -1.03 -14.56
N GLY A 171 0.82 -1.21 -14.38
CA GLY A 171 1.43 -2.32 -13.64
C GLY A 171 2.92 -2.03 -13.46
N ASN A 172 3.62 -2.83 -12.66
CA ASN A 172 5.07 -2.65 -12.50
C ASN A 172 5.77 -2.71 -13.86
N GLY A 173 6.70 -1.78 -14.14
CA GLY A 173 7.56 -1.79 -15.32
C GLY A 173 8.59 -2.92 -15.34
N MET A 174 8.22 -4.09 -14.79
CA MET A 174 9.14 -5.16 -14.47
C MET A 174 9.51 -5.94 -15.73
N HIS A 175 10.76 -5.79 -16.16
CA HIS A 175 11.30 -6.46 -17.34
C HIS A 175 12.14 -7.70 -16.99
N SER A 176 12.46 -7.91 -15.71
CA SER A 176 13.24 -9.06 -15.25
C SER A 176 12.85 -9.53 -13.84
N ILE A 177 12.66 -10.85 -13.71
CA ILE A 177 12.58 -11.55 -12.43
C ILE A 177 13.73 -12.55 -12.36
N HIS A 178 14.63 -12.36 -11.39
CA HIS A 178 15.68 -13.33 -11.14
C HIS A 178 15.22 -14.26 -10.02
N LEU A 179 14.57 -15.38 -10.38
CA LEU A 179 14.05 -16.37 -9.43
C LEU A 179 15.06 -16.82 -8.34
N PRO A 180 16.38 -16.98 -8.59
CA PRO A 180 17.35 -17.31 -7.54
C PRO A 180 17.49 -16.24 -6.44
N SER A 181 16.94 -15.05 -6.65
CA SER A 181 16.99 -13.94 -5.71
C SER A 181 15.81 -13.89 -4.75
N LEU A 182 14.70 -14.60 -5.02
CA LEU A 182 13.53 -14.61 -4.16
C LEU A 182 13.78 -15.47 -2.91
N PRO A 183 13.10 -15.20 -1.78
CA PRO A 183 13.31 -15.99 -0.58
C PRO A 183 12.88 -17.45 -0.82
N PRO A 184 13.60 -18.43 -0.25
CA PRO A 184 13.30 -19.85 -0.46
C PRO A 184 11.94 -20.28 0.12
N SER A 185 11.35 -19.45 0.98
CA SER A 185 10.00 -19.64 1.52
C SER A 185 8.88 -19.26 0.54
N LEU A 186 9.19 -18.60 -0.57
CA LEU A 186 8.19 -18.16 -1.53
C LEU A 186 7.58 -19.36 -2.25
N THR A 187 6.28 -19.55 -2.10
CA THR A 187 5.52 -20.64 -2.72
C THR A 187 4.63 -20.15 -3.85
N THR A 188 4.20 -18.89 -3.78
CA THR A 188 3.23 -18.30 -4.71
C THR A 188 3.73 -16.95 -5.19
N LEU A 189 3.85 -16.80 -6.52
CA LEU A 189 4.24 -15.58 -7.18
C LEU A 189 3.20 -15.22 -8.24
N TYR A 190 2.56 -14.06 -8.09
CA TYR A 190 1.64 -13.52 -9.08
C TYR A 190 2.34 -12.42 -9.88
N THR A 191 2.70 -12.75 -11.11
CA THR A 191 3.33 -11.86 -12.09
C THR A 191 2.34 -11.40 -13.13
#